data_AF-A0A0Q8YVN9-F1
#
_entry.id   AF-A0A0Q8YVN9-F1
#
_cell.length_a   1.000
_cell.length_b   1.000
_cell.length_c   1.000
_cell.angle_alpha   90.00
_cell.angle_beta   90.00
_cell.angle_gamma   90.00
#
_symmetry.space_group_name_H-M   'P 1'
#
loop_
_entity.id
_entity.type
_entity.pdbx_description
1 polymer ?
#
loop_
_entity_poly.entity_id
_entity_poly.type
_entity_poly.pdbx_seq_one_letter_code
_entity_poly.pdbx_strand_id
1 'polypeptide(L)' 'MPAAPAAPTADEIRDAVARTVGVAAEAIADDTNLVAVGLKSLHMMQLINGWRRAGHRVALKDLAADPTVGGWSRLLS' A
#
# COMPACT_ATOMS: atom_id res chain seq x y z
N MET A 1 13.00 -21.40 5.22
CA MET A 1 12.73 -20.50 6.36
C MET A 1 11.48 -19.70 6.01
N PRO A 2 10.40 -19.70 6.81
CA PRO A 2 9.36 -18.68 6.63
C PRO A 2 9.94 -17.35 7.12
N ALA A 3 9.94 -16.34 6.25
CA ALA A 3 10.35 -14.99 6.63
C ALA A 3 9.46 -14.51 7.80
N ALA A 4 10.06 -13.86 8.80
CA ALA A 4 9.31 -13.09 9.79
C ALA A 4 8.38 -12.11 9.04
N PRO A 5 7.21 -11.73 9.61
CA PRO A 5 6.38 -10.68 9.02
C PRO A 5 7.15 -9.35 9.13
N ALA A 6 8.05 -9.13 8.19
CA ALA A 6 8.69 -7.84 8.00
C ALA A 6 7.60 -6.89 7.49
N ALA A 7 7.65 -5.66 7.98
CA ALA A 7 6.84 -4.58 7.43
C ALA A 7 6.97 -4.60 5.90
N PRO A 8 5.86 -4.51 5.15
CA PRO A 8 5.91 -4.50 3.70
C PRO A 8 6.75 -3.31 3.25
N THR A 9 7.74 -3.60 2.42
CA THR A 9 8.62 -2.60 1.84
C THR A 9 7.85 -1.70 0.86
N ALA A 10 8.41 -0.52 0.55
CA ALA A 10 7.85 0.38 -0.45
C ALA A 10 7.57 -0.35 -1.79
N ASP A 11 8.50 -1.18 -2.26
CA ASP A 11 8.31 -1.97 -3.48
C ASP A 11 7.16 -2.98 -3.38
N GLU A 12 6.98 -3.67 -2.25
CA GLU A 12 5.85 -4.59 -2.06
C GLU A 12 4.51 -3.86 -2.03
N ILE A 13 4.47 -2.68 -1.39
CA ILE A 13 3.29 -1.83 -1.37
C ILE A 13 2.94 -1.36 -2.79
N ARG A 14 3.96 -0.88 -3.52
CA ARG A 14 3.83 -0.45 -4.92
C ARG A 14 3.30 -1.59 -5.79
N ASP A 15 3.89 -2.78 -5.70
CA ASP A 15 3.48 -3.94 -6.49
C ASP A 15 2.03 -4.37 -6.15
N ALA A 16 1.67 -4.37 -4.87
CA ALA A 16 0.31 -4.65 -4.42
C ALA A 16 -0.70 -3.63 -4.98
N VAL A 17 -0.34 -2.34 -4.97
CA VAL A 17 -1.19 -1.28 -5.52
C VAL A 17 -1.29 -1.38 -7.03
N ALA A 18 -0.18 -1.58 -7.72
CA ALA A 18 -0.09 -1.74 -9.16
C ALA A 18 -1.00 -2.88 -9.65
N ARG A 19 -0.94 -4.05 -9.00
CA ARG A 19 -1.83 -5.19 -9.26
C ARG A 19 -3.29 -4.86 -9.01
N THR A 20 -3.58 -4.06 -7.97
CA THR A 20 -4.96 -3.72 -7.59
C THR A 20 -5.58 -2.70 -8.53
N VAL A 21 -4.81 -1.71 -8.99
CA VAL A 21 -5.24 -0.67 -9.94
C VAL A 21 -5.17 -1.16 -11.39
N GLY A 22 -4.34 -2.18 -11.67
CA GLY A 22 -4.13 -2.73 -13.02
C GLY A 22 -3.12 -1.93 -13.84
N VAL A 23 -2.14 -1.30 -13.19
CA VAL A 23 -1.05 -0.54 -13.84
C VAL A 23 0.29 -1.19 -13.56
N ALA A 24 1.32 -0.79 -14.30
CA ALA A 24 2.69 -1.24 -14.07
C ALA A 24 3.24 -0.63 -12.77
N ALA A 25 3.94 -1.43 -11.96
CA ALA A 25 4.55 -0.94 -10.72
C ALA A 25 5.60 0.14 -11.02
N GLU A 26 6.35 0.01 -12.12
CA GLU A 26 7.34 1.00 -12.55
C GLU A 26 6.73 2.35 -12.93
N ALA A 27 5.44 2.40 -13.24
CA ALA A 27 4.72 3.65 -13.52
C ALA A 27 4.31 4.40 -12.23
N ILE A 28 4.45 3.77 -11.06
CA ILE A 28 4.12 4.36 -9.76
C ILE A 28 5.42 4.72 -9.03
N ALA A 29 5.77 6.01 -8.97
CA ALA A 29 6.90 6.46 -8.16
C ALA A 29 6.54 6.45 -6.65
N ASP A 30 7.56 6.45 -5.78
CA ASP A 30 7.35 6.43 -4.32
C ASP A 30 6.49 7.60 -3.80
N ASP A 31 6.68 8.78 -4.38
CA ASP A 31 5.95 10.02 -4.10
C ASP A 31 4.67 10.18 -4.96
N THR A 32 4.35 9.20 -5.80
CA THR A 32 3.15 9.27 -6.64
C THR A 32 1.90 9.10 -5.79
N ASN A 33 0.97 10.03 -5.92
CA ASN A 33 -0.34 9.92 -5.28
C ASN A 33 -1.15 8.81 -5.95
N LEU A 34 -1.27 7.68 -5.25
CA LEU A 34 -1.98 6.47 -5.68
C LEU A 34 -3.45 6.75 -6.01
N VAL A 35 -4.10 7.66 -5.28
CA VAL A 35 -5.49 8.07 -5.54
C VAL A 35 -5.60 8.78 -6.89
N ALA A 36 -4.61 9.57 -7.28
CA ALA A 36 -4.58 10.24 -8.57
C ALA A 36 -4.39 9.26 -9.75
N VAL A 37 -3.72 8.13 -9.53
CA VAL A 37 -3.53 7.06 -10.53
C VAL A 37 -4.74 6.12 -10.63
N GLY A 38 -5.76 6.29 -9.79
CA GLY A 38 -7.00 5.51 -9.83
C GLY A 38 -7.22 4.55 -8.66
N LEU A 39 -6.41 4.63 -7.59
CA LEU A 39 -6.68 3.91 -6.35
C LEU A 39 -7.97 4.43 -5.69
N LYS A 40 -8.97 3.55 -5.55
CA LYS A 40 -10.26 3.87 -4.92
C LYS A 40 -10.38 3.25 -3.52
N SER A 41 -11.40 3.66 -2.77
CA SER A 41 -11.69 3.14 -1.42
C SER A 41 -11.77 1.61 -1.36
N LEU A 42 -12.30 0.96 -2.40
CA LEU A 42 -12.37 -0.50 -2.50
C LEU A 42 -10.97 -1.13 -2.50
N HIS A 43 -10.05 -0.58 -3.28
CA HIS A 43 -8.67 -1.04 -3.36
C HIS A 43 -7.95 -0.85 -2.02
N MET A 44 -8.15 0.30 -1.37
CA MET A 44 -7.62 0.55 -0.03
C MET A 44 -8.18 -0.43 1.00
N MET A 45 -9.48 -0.74 0.98
CA MET A 45 -10.07 -1.72 1.90
C MET A 45 -9.48 -3.12 1.74
N GLN A 46 -9.18 -3.54 0.50
CA GLN A 46 -8.50 -4.82 0.24
C GLN A 46 -7.09 -4.84 0.86
N LEU A 47 -6.32 -3.76 0.64
CA LEU A 47 -4.97 -3.62 1.20
C LEU A 47 -4.97 -3.58 2.73
N ILE A 48 -5.86 -2.79 3.34
CA ILE A 48 -6.07 -2.71 4.80
C ILE A 48 -6.36 -4.09 5.38
N ASN A 49 -7.23 -4.88 4.74
CA ASN A 49 -7.54 -6.22 5.20
C ASN A 49 -6.33 -7.16 5.13
N GLY A 50 -5.50 -7.03 4.09
CA GLY A 50 -4.23 -7.76 3.97
C GLY A 50 -3.28 -7.44 5.11
N TRP A 51 -3.02 -6.16 5.35
CA TRP A 51 -2.13 -5.71 6.42
C TRP A 51 -2.66 -6.03 7.82
N ARG A 52 -3.97 -5.93 8.05
CA ARG A 52 -4.61 -6.36 9.30
C ARG A 52 -4.42 -7.84 9.58
N ARG A 53 -4.46 -8.69 8.56
CA ARG A 53 -4.15 -10.13 8.70
C ARG A 53 -2.69 -10.40 9.02
N ALA A 54 -1.78 -9.56 8.52
CA ALA A 54 -0.37 -9.60 8.87
C ALA A 54 -0.05 -9.00 10.27
N GLY A 55 -1.04 -8.40 10.94
CA GLY A 55 -0.90 -7.85 12.30
C GLY A 55 -0.76 -6.32 12.35
N HIS A 56 -0.72 -5.63 11.21
CA HIS A 56 -0.62 -4.18 11.15
C HIS A 56 -2.00 -3.52 11.28
N ARG A 57 -2.14 -2.55 12.19
CA ARG A 57 -3.36 -1.73 12.31
C ARG A 57 -3.20 -0.45 11.51
N VAL A 58 -3.65 -0.48 10.26
CA VAL A 58 -3.78 0.72 9.42
C VAL A 58 -5.26 0.99 9.10
N ALA A 59 -5.66 2.25 9.07
CA ALA A 59 -7.02 2.64 8.69
C ALA A 59 -7.04 3.42 7.37
N LEU A 60 -8.22 3.45 6.74
CA LEU A 60 -8.43 4.17 5.48
C LEU A 60 -8.01 5.64 5.58
N LYS A 61 -8.32 6.30 6.70
CA LYS A 61 -7.94 7.69 6.97
C LYS A 61 -6.42 7.90 7.03
N ASP A 62 -5.67 6.92 7.52
CA ASP A 62 -4.21 7.00 7.63
C ASP A 62 -3.59 6.84 6.24
N LEU A 63 -4.09 5.87 5.46
CA LEU A 63 -3.68 5.68 4.06
C LEU A 63 -4.08 6.85 3.16
N ALA A 64 -5.25 7.46 3.42
CA ALA A 64 -5.75 8.59 2.67
C ALA A 64 -5.09 9.92 3.06
N ALA A 65 -4.47 10.00 4.25
CA ALA A 65 -3.70 11.17 4.66
C ALA A 65 -2.43 11.31 3.82
N ASP A 66 -1.77 10.20 3.51
CA ASP A 66 -0.61 10.15 2.65
C ASP A 66 -0.74 8.97 1.67
N PRO A 67 -1.50 9.12 0.57
CA PRO A 67 -1.78 8.06 -0.40
C PRO A 67 -0.58 7.82 -1.32
N THR A 68 0.62 7.76 -0.77
CA THR A 68 1.87 7.51 -1.47
C THR A 68 2.50 6.23 -0.95
N VAL A 69 3.32 5.59 -1.77
CA VAL A 69 4.03 4.37 -1.37
C VAL A 69 4.98 4.68 -0.21
N GLY A 70 5.67 5.83 -0.27
CA GLY A 70 6.54 6.32 0.79
C GLY A 70 5.80 6.50 2.12
N GLY A 71 4.65 7.18 2.10
CA GLY A 71 3.81 7.40 3.27
C GLY A 71 3.32 6.10 3.90
N TRP A 72 2.86 5.16 3.07
CA TRP A 72 2.40 3.85 3.55
C TRP A 72 3.53 2.99 4.11
N SER A 73 4.70 3.00 3.49
CA SER A 73 5.88 2.29 4.01
C SER A 73 6.28 2.80 5.40
N ARG A 74 6.19 4.12 5.62
CA ARG A 74 6.44 4.76 6.93
C ARG A 74 5.39 4.40 7.98
N LEU A 75 4.13 4.28 7.57
CA LEU A 75 3.03 3.87 8.46
C LEU A 75 3.12 2.41 8.89
N LEU A 76 3.71 1.57 8.05
CA LEU A 76 3.78 0.11 8.25
C LEU A 76 5.11 -0.37 8.82
N SER A 77 6.15 0.48 8.83
CA SER A 77 7.50 0.24 9.38
C SER A 77 7.54 0.07 10.90
#